data_AF-A0A9P7EKX8-F1
#
_entry.id   AF-A0A9P7EKX8-F1
#
_cell.length_a   1.000
_cell.length_b   1.000
_cell.length_c   1.000
_cell.angle_alpha   90.00
_cell.angle_beta   90.00
_cell.angle_gamma   90.00
#
_symmetry.space_group_name_H-M   'P 1'
#
loop_
_entity.id
_entity.type
_entity.pdbx_description
1 polymer ?
#
loop_
_entity_poly.entity_id
_entity_poly.type
_entity_poly.pdbx_seq_one_letter_code
_entity_poly.pdbx_strand_id
1 'polypeptide(L)'
;MAPPNKYKTNVAKLQAMRAKHSWYYTKCCEEILAKRREKYHLNKNCQKDDDSSNNKGVGDNLDKGNDSSDKCASNDDESIGTLAECVAVVKYAKDDFMAHIKSPQKFTLGIFAEYTKSIPDAPGTHRDREILKCMMSSIEDFLDRASRGQDGILQLCGVCDEWHTTEQVCRSMRDTIAMVEDIYCHVLSDGDAELAVVHLLKGFLYQNYSGF
;
A
#
# COMPACT_ATOMS: atom_id res chain seq x y z
N MET A 1 -30.44 28.54 28.25
CA MET A 1 -30.96 27.17 28.03
C MET A 1 -29.82 26.31 27.53
N ALA A 2 -29.46 25.24 28.24
CA ALA A 2 -28.40 24.33 27.78
C ALA A 2 -28.87 23.52 26.57
N PRO A 3 -28.03 23.27 25.56
CA PRO A 3 -28.41 22.45 24.41
C PRO A 3 -28.81 21.03 24.87
N PRO A 4 -29.88 20.44 24.32
CA PRO A 4 -30.29 19.08 24.72
C PRO A 4 -29.19 18.08 24.36
N ASN A 5 -28.77 17.31 25.36
CA ASN A 5 -27.75 16.29 25.22
C ASN A 5 -28.27 15.15 24.33
N LYS A 6 -27.81 15.10 23.06
CA LYS A 6 -28.27 14.15 22.03
C LYS A 6 -28.13 12.68 22.43
N TYR A 7 -27.22 12.34 23.34
CA TYR A 7 -26.97 10.95 23.75
C TYR A 7 -27.09 10.79 25.27
N LYS A 8 -28.15 10.11 25.69
CA LYS A 8 -28.52 9.94 27.11
C LYS A 8 -27.68 8.89 27.85
N THR A 9 -26.97 8.00 27.14
CA THR A 9 -26.17 6.92 27.75
C THR A 9 -24.77 6.84 27.15
N ASN A 10 -23.79 6.39 27.94
CA ASN A 10 -22.40 6.20 27.48
C ASN A 10 -22.31 5.18 26.33
N VAL A 11 -23.17 4.16 26.32
CA VAL A 11 -23.25 3.18 25.23
C VAL A 11 -23.72 3.84 23.93
N ALA A 12 -24.72 4.73 23.98
CA ALA A 12 -25.19 5.46 22.81
C ALA A 12 -24.15 6.45 22.28
N LYS A 13 -23.38 7.09 23.17
CA LYS A 13 -22.22 7.91 22.78
C LYS A 13 -21.15 7.08 22.06
N LEU A 14 -20.85 5.89 22.58
CA LEU A 14 -19.86 4.97 22.00
C LEU A 14 -20.29 4.47 20.61
N GLN A 15 -21.57 4.10 20.45
CA GLN A 15 -22.12 3.68 19.16
C GLN A 15 -22.16 4.83 18.14
N ALA A 16 -22.54 6.04 18.55
CA ALA A 16 -22.56 7.20 17.67
C ALA A 16 -21.14 7.61 17.23
N MET A 17 -20.14 7.50 18.13
CA MET A 17 -18.73 7.66 17.77
C MET A 17 -18.27 6.58 16.79
N ARG A 18 -18.58 5.30 17.04
CA ARG A 18 -18.24 4.20 16.12
C ARG A 18 -18.85 4.39 14.73
N ALA A 19 -20.10 4.84 14.66
CA ALA A 19 -20.78 5.12 13.39
C ALA A 19 -20.16 6.35 12.67
N LYS A 20 -19.82 7.41 13.41
CA LYS A 20 -19.13 8.58 12.87
C LYS A 20 -17.73 8.21 12.35
N HIS A 21 -16.99 7.40 13.09
CA HIS A 21 -15.68 6.87 12.67
C HIS A 21 -15.82 5.95 11.46
N SER A 22 -16.77 5.02 11.44
CA SER A 22 -16.99 4.11 10.30
C SER A 22 -17.24 4.87 9.00
N TRP A 23 -18.07 5.91 9.02
CA TRP A 23 -18.33 6.75 7.84
C TRP A 23 -17.07 7.53 7.41
N TYR A 24 -16.28 8.01 8.38
CA TYR A 24 -15.02 8.69 8.10
C TYR A 24 -13.95 7.75 7.54
N TYR A 25 -13.85 6.52 8.04
CA TYR A 25 -12.99 5.48 7.47
C TYR A 25 -13.35 5.17 6.03
N THR A 26 -14.65 5.12 5.70
CA THR A 26 -15.07 4.95 4.31
C THR A 26 -14.58 6.10 3.44
N LYS A 27 -14.71 7.35 3.91
CA LYS A 27 -14.28 8.54 3.19
C LYS A 27 -12.75 8.67 3.06
N CYS A 28 -12.00 8.44 4.13
CA CYS A 28 -10.53 8.46 4.10
C CYS A 28 -9.96 7.27 3.30
N CYS A 29 -10.56 6.08 3.40
CA CYS A 29 -10.22 4.99 2.49
C CYS A 29 -10.48 5.37 1.04
N GLU A 30 -11.58 6.06 0.71
CA GLU A 30 -11.83 6.55 -0.65
C GLU A 30 -10.79 7.58 -1.11
N GLU A 31 -10.40 8.54 -0.26
CA GLU A 31 -9.36 9.53 -0.57
C GLU A 31 -7.97 8.88 -0.73
N ILE A 32 -7.65 7.88 0.09
CA ILE A 32 -6.42 7.11 0.01
C ILE A 32 -6.41 6.23 -1.25
N LEU A 33 -7.52 5.53 -1.53
CA LEU A 33 -7.69 4.74 -2.75
C LEU A 33 -7.70 5.63 -3.99
N ALA A 34 -8.19 6.86 -3.91
CA ALA A 34 -8.10 7.85 -4.98
C ALA A 34 -6.64 8.26 -5.21
N LYS A 35 -5.88 8.59 -4.15
CA LYS A 35 -4.44 8.89 -4.26
C LYS A 35 -3.62 7.71 -4.78
N ARG A 36 -3.96 6.48 -4.37
CA ARG A 36 -3.32 5.26 -4.92
C ARG A 36 -3.66 5.08 -6.40
N ARG A 37 -4.93 5.27 -6.80
CA ARG A 37 -5.34 5.24 -8.22
C ARG A 37 -4.62 6.30 -9.04
N GLU A 38 -4.49 7.53 -8.52
CA GLU A 38 -3.71 8.59 -9.16
C GLU A 38 -2.23 8.21 -9.31
N LYS A 39 -1.60 7.64 -8.27
CA LYS A 39 -0.21 7.12 -8.33
C LYS A 39 -0.06 6.06 -9.42
N TYR A 40 -0.99 5.11 -9.53
CA TYR A 40 -0.98 4.09 -10.59
C TYR A 40 -1.20 4.69 -12.00
N HIS A 41 -2.02 5.73 -12.13
CA HIS A 41 -2.23 6.42 -13.41
C HIS A 41 -1.02 7.27 -13.83
N LEU A 42 -0.33 7.92 -12.88
CA LEU A 42 0.92 8.64 -13.13
C LEU A 42 2.03 7.68 -13.55
N ASN A 43 2.19 6.54 -12.87
CA ASN A 43 3.19 5.55 -13.23
C ASN A 43 2.92 4.92 -14.62
N LYS A 44 1.64 4.71 -14.95
CA LYS A 44 1.20 4.23 -16.27
C LYS A 44 1.38 5.26 -17.40
N ASN A 45 1.38 6.56 -17.08
CA ASN A 45 1.66 7.61 -18.06
C ASN A 45 3.17 7.81 -18.26
N CYS A 46 4.00 7.65 -17.22
CA CYS A 46 5.47 7.67 -17.38
C CYS A 46 6.01 6.51 -18.24
N GLN A 47 5.27 5.41 -18.39
CA GLN A 47 5.59 4.32 -19.32
C GLN A 47 5.05 4.52 -20.74
N LYS A 48 4.25 5.56 -21.00
CA LYS A 48 3.64 5.80 -22.33
C LYS A 48 4.31 6.93 -23.11
N ASP A 49 5.20 7.70 -22.49
CA ASP A 49 5.84 8.84 -23.15
C ASP A 49 7.17 8.48 -23.84
N ASP A 50 7.66 7.24 -23.71
CA ASP A 50 8.83 6.75 -24.47
C ASP A 50 8.48 6.12 -25.84
N ASP A 51 7.18 5.97 -26.16
CA ASP A 51 6.69 5.33 -27.40
C ASP A 51 5.97 6.28 -28.37
N SER A 52 6.22 7.59 -28.28
CA SER A 52 5.73 8.55 -29.28
C SER A 52 6.69 9.70 -29.55
N SER A 53 7.80 9.38 -30.22
CA SER A 53 8.61 10.36 -30.94
C SER A 53 9.33 9.71 -32.12
N ASN A 54 8.58 9.25 -33.13
CA ASN A 54 8.88 9.47 -34.55
C ASN A 54 7.97 8.64 -35.46
N ASN A 55 7.02 9.30 -36.10
CA ASN A 55 6.87 9.05 -37.53
C ASN A 55 6.55 10.36 -38.25
N LYS A 56 7.57 10.83 -38.98
CA LYS A 56 7.55 11.97 -39.87
C LYS A 56 7.19 11.44 -41.26
N GLY A 57 6.12 11.95 -41.86
CA GLY A 57 5.92 11.90 -43.31
C GLY A 57 5.80 13.34 -43.81
N VAL A 58 6.29 13.76 -44.97
CA VAL A 58 6.97 13.16 -46.13
C VAL A 58 7.68 14.34 -46.83
N GLY A 59 8.82 14.13 -47.50
CA GLY A 59 9.34 15.11 -48.46
C GLY A 59 10.81 14.96 -48.87
N ASP A 60 11.05 13.98 -49.76
CA ASP A 60 12.02 13.92 -50.87
C ASP A 60 13.53 14.20 -50.72
N ASN A 61 14.26 13.19 -51.25
CA ASN A 61 15.38 13.24 -52.21
C ASN A 61 16.82 12.82 -51.80
N LEU A 62 17.32 11.88 -52.63
CA LEU A 62 18.70 11.52 -53.04
C LEU A 62 19.63 10.66 -52.14
N ASP A 63 19.85 9.43 -52.64
CA ASP A 63 21.14 8.86 -53.08
C ASP A 63 22.37 8.90 -52.14
N LYS A 64 22.73 7.74 -51.56
CA LYS A 64 23.99 6.99 -51.79
C LYS A 64 24.19 5.91 -50.72
N GLY A 65 24.59 4.71 -51.17
CA GLY A 65 24.75 3.54 -50.32
C GLY A 65 25.99 3.54 -49.42
N ASN A 66 26.01 2.62 -48.45
CA ASN A 66 27.06 1.61 -48.34
C ASN A 66 26.69 0.52 -47.34
N ASP A 67 27.30 -0.63 -47.59
CA ASP A 67 27.24 -1.94 -46.95
C ASP A 67 27.84 -1.97 -45.53
N SER A 68 27.24 -2.75 -44.61
CA SER A 68 27.94 -3.61 -43.62
C SER A 68 27.01 -4.18 -42.54
N SER A 69 26.86 -5.51 -42.59
CA SER A 69 26.96 -6.49 -41.50
C SER A 69 26.21 -6.32 -40.15
N ASP A 70 25.48 -7.41 -39.86
CA ASP A 70 25.46 -8.15 -38.58
C ASP A 70 24.73 -7.59 -37.34
N LYS A 71 23.68 -8.34 -37.00
CA LYS A 71 23.37 -8.96 -35.70
C LYS A 71 23.01 -8.12 -34.46
N CYS A 72 21.88 -8.57 -33.89
CA CYS A 72 21.51 -8.59 -32.45
C CYS A 72 21.13 -7.22 -31.86
N ALA A 73 20.18 -7.07 -30.96
CA ALA A 73 19.46 -8.00 -30.09
C ALA A 73 18.06 -7.40 -29.82
N SER A 74 17.05 -8.26 -29.78
CA SER A 74 16.29 -8.66 -28.58
C SER A 74 15.01 -7.84 -28.43
N ASN A 75 13.93 -8.42 -28.93
CA ASN A 75 12.64 -8.24 -28.29
C ASN A 75 12.82 -8.71 -26.85
N ASP A 76 12.80 -7.80 -25.90
CA ASP A 76 12.61 -8.15 -24.49
C ASP A 76 11.14 -8.58 -24.36
N ASP A 77 10.87 -9.79 -24.86
CA ASP A 77 9.78 -10.63 -24.42
C ASP A 77 10.09 -10.88 -22.94
N GLU A 78 9.48 -10.10 -22.05
CA GLU A 78 9.54 -10.32 -20.61
C GLU A 78 8.85 -11.65 -20.36
N SER A 79 9.60 -12.73 -20.59
CA SER A 79 9.15 -14.09 -20.53
C SER A 79 8.55 -14.29 -19.16
N ILE A 80 7.22 -14.37 -19.12
CA ILE A 80 6.46 -14.80 -17.95
C ILE A 80 7.09 -16.14 -17.58
N GLY A 81 7.81 -16.16 -16.46
CA GLY A 81 8.61 -17.32 -16.04
C GLY A 81 7.77 -18.58 -15.87
N THR A 82 8.37 -19.66 -15.40
CA THR A 82 7.60 -20.88 -15.09
C THR A 82 6.68 -20.65 -13.88
N LEU A 83 5.62 -21.45 -13.74
CA LEU A 83 4.75 -21.43 -12.56
C LEU A 83 5.56 -21.58 -11.26
N ALA A 84 6.58 -22.46 -11.28
CA ALA A 84 7.45 -22.69 -10.14
C ALA A 84 8.28 -21.44 -9.78
N GLU A 85 8.75 -20.68 -10.76
CA GLU A 85 9.46 -19.41 -10.55
C GLU A 85 8.52 -18.37 -9.96
N CYS A 86 7.31 -18.22 -10.49
CA CYS A 86 6.32 -17.27 -9.95
C CYS A 86 5.96 -17.59 -8.48
N VAL A 87 5.73 -18.87 -8.16
CA VAL A 87 5.48 -19.32 -6.78
C VAL A 87 6.70 -19.06 -5.90
N ALA A 88 7.92 -19.28 -6.40
CA ALA A 88 9.15 -19.01 -5.66
C ALA A 88 9.33 -17.52 -5.34
N VAL A 89 8.96 -16.62 -6.26
CA VAL A 89 8.98 -15.16 -6.04
C VAL A 89 8.04 -14.77 -4.90
N VAL A 90 6.79 -15.25 -4.90
CA VAL A 90 5.84 -14.94 -3.82
C VAL A 90 6.32 -15.52 -2.49
N LYS A 91 6.84 -16.75 -2.50
CA LYS A 91 7.39 -17.39 -1.30
C LYS A 91 8.56 -16.58 -0.74
N TYR A 92 9.50 -16.16 -1.57
CA TYR A 92 10.64 -15.35 -1.13
C TYR A 92 10.20 -14.02 -0.53
N ALA A 93 9.27 -13.30 -1.18
CA ALA A 93 8.71 -12.05 -0.66
C ALA A 93 7.98 -12.25 0.68
N LYS A 94 7.23 -13.35 0.82
CA LYS A 94 6.59 -13.74 2.08
C LYS A 94 7.61 -14.03 3.18
N ASP A 95 8.62 -14.84 2.89
CA ASP A 95 9.61 -15.25 3.87
C ASP A 95 10.41 -14.04 4.37
N ASP A 96 10.77 -13.13 3.45
CA ASP A 96 11.43 -11.85 3.75
C ASP A 96 10.52 -10.94 4.60
N PHE A 97 9.24 -10.80 4.22
CA PHE A 97 8.24 -10.07 5.02
C PHE A 97 8.11 -10.66 6.44
N MET A 98 8.02 -11.98 6.57
CA MET A 98 7.85 -12.66 7.86
C MET A 98 9.10 -12.60 8.73
N ALA A 99 10.29 -12.55 8.13
CA ALA A 99 11.54 -12.33 8.86
C ALA A 99 11.57 -10.97 9.57
N HIS A 100 11.05 -9.94 8.91
CA HIS A 100 11.02 -8.56 9.42
C HIS A 100 9.83 -8.30 10.35
N ILE A 101 8.63 -8.71 9.97
CA ILE A 101 7.38 -8.30 10.63
C ILE A 101 6.95 -9.31 11.69
N LYS A 102 7.11 -10.62 11.43
CA LYS A 102 6.70 -11.79 12.24
C LYS A 102 5.19 -11.87 12.56
N SER A 103 4.59 -10.78 13.04
CA SER A 103 3.18 -10.63 13.36
C SER A 103 2.76 -9.21 12.99
N PRO A 104 1.86 -9.04 11.99
CA PRO A 104 1.35 -7.74 11.57
C PRO A 104 0.92 -6.84 12.73
N GLN A 105 0.14 -7.38 13.67
CA GLN A 105 -0.35 -6.64 14.84
C GLN A 105 0.78 -6.15 15.75
N LYS A 106 1.73 -7.03 16.09
CA LYS A 106 2.85 -6.69 16.98
C LYS A 106 3.77 -5.68 16.31
N PHE A 107 3.98 -5.84 15.01
CA PHE A 107 4.74 -4.89 14.20
C PHE A 107 4.08 -3.51 14.18
N THR A 108 2.78 -3.42 13.86
CA THR A 108 2.05 -2.15 13.90
C THR A 108 2.07 -1.51 15.28
N LEU A 109 1.90 -2.28 16.36
CA LEU A 109 2.03 -1.76 17.72
C LEU A 109 3.44 -1.23 18.00
N GLY A 110 4.47 -1.90 17.49
CA GLY A 110 5.86 -1.45 17.58
C GLY A 110 6.07 -0.10 16.88
N ILE A 111 5.55 0.05 15.67
CA ILE A 111 5.59 1.32 14.93
C ILE A 111 4.84 2.41 15.68
N PHE A 112 3.65 2.11 16.22
CA PHE A 112 2.90 3.06 17.03
C PHE A 112 3.72 3.53 18.23
N ALA A 113 4.37 2.60 18.94
CA ALA A 113 5.22 2.93 20.07
C ALA A 113 6.42 3.79 19.67
N GLU A 114 7.06 3.48 18.53
CA GLU A 114 8.16 4.27 17.98
C GLU A 114 7.72 5.70 17.62
N TYR A 115 6.58 5.83 16.96
CA TYR A 115 5.96 7.12 16.68
C TYR A 115 5.66 7.89 17.97
N THR A 116 5.09 7.26 19.00
CA THR A 116 4.78 7.96 20.26
C THR A 116 6.03 8.47 20.98
N LYS A 117 7.19 7.83 20.80
CA LYS A 117 8.47 8.30 21.35
C LYS A 117 9.03 9.52 20.62
N SER A 118 8.60 9.77 19.38
CA SER A 118 9.00 10.95 18.62
C SER A 118 8.12 12.17 18.91
N ILE A 119 7.10 12.02 19.78
CA ILE A 119 6.28 13.14 20.24
C ILE A 119 7.14 14.03 21.15
N PRO A 120 7.36 15.31 20.80
CA PRO A 120 8.17 16.22 21.60
C PRO A 120 7.46 16.58 22.91
N ASP A 121 8.23 16.66 24.00
CA ASP A 121 7.72 17.13 25.30
C ASP A 121 7.28 18.61 25.28
N ALA A 122 7.79 19.38 24.30
CA ALA A 122 7.49 20.79 24.12
C ALA A 122 6.45 21.03 23.01
N PRO A 123 5.42 21.87 23.25
CA PRO A 123 4.44 22.21 22.22
C PRO A 123 5.11 23.01 21.09
N GLY A 124 4.95 22.55 19.84
CA GLY A 124 5.37 23.28 18.63
C GLY A 124 6.50 22.65 17.82
N THR A 125 7.14 21.56 18.29
CA THR A 125 8.13 20.83 17.50
C THR A 125 7.44 19.86 16.53
N HIS A 126 7.96 19.76 15.31
CA HIS A 126 7.36 18.90 14.27
C HIS A 126 7.65 17.43 14.57
N ARG A 127 6.60 16.61 14.56
CA ARG A 127 6.70 15.16 14.80
C ARG A 127 7.23 14.44 13.58
N ASP A 128 7.91 13.34 13.83
CA ASP A 128 8.40 12.49 12.76
C ASP A 128 7.27 11.59 12.22
N ARG A 129 6.49 12.16 11.30
CA ARG A 129 5.48 11.43 10.53
C ARG A 129 6.12 10.56 9.44
N GLU A 130 7.40 10.75 9.15
CA GLU A 130 8.10 9.97 8.14
C GLU A 130 8.32 8.54 8.63
N ILE A 131 8.38 8.29 9.94
CA ILE A 131 8.36 6.92 10.51
C ILE A 131 7.21 6.09 9.91
N LEU A 132 5.98 6.61 9.95
CA LEU A 132 4.80 5.89 9.46
C LEU A 132 4.84 5.70 7.94
N LYS A 133 5.27 6.71 7.19
CA LYS A 133 5.40 6.63 5.73
C LYS A 133 6.48 5.64 5.31
N CYS A 134 7.68 5.72 5.90
CA CYS A 134 8.79 4.80 5.66
C CYS A 134 8.38 3.36 5.90
N MET A 135 7.63 3.10 6.97
CA MET A 135 7.15 1.75 7.28
C MET A 135 6.09 1.26 6.28
N MET A 136 5.16 2.12 5.86
CA MET A 136 4.22 1.76 4.79
C MET A 136 4.95 1.46 3.47
N SER A 137 5.89 2.31 3.05
CA SER A 137 6.71 2.08 1.85
C SER A 137 7.49 0.76 1.92
N SER A 138 8.10 0.46 3.08
CA SER A 138 8.80 -0.81 3.25
C SER A 138 7.88 -2.02 3.12
N ILE A 139 6.61 -1.93 3.54
CA ILE A 139 5.64 -3.01 3.32
C ILE A 139 5.21 -3.09 1.85
N GLU A 140 5.00 -1.94 1.20
CA GLU A 140 4.68 -1.85 -0.24
C GLU A 140 5.76 -2.56 -1.08
N ASP A 141 7.05 -2.45 -0.71
CA ASP A 141 8.13 -3.15 -1.42
C ASP A 141 8.02 -4.70 -1.36
N PHE A 142 7.54 -5.26 -0.25
CA PHE A 142 7.26 -6.71 -0.19
C PHE A 142 6.04 -7.07 -1.04
N LEU A 143 4.99 -6.25 -0.95
CA LEU A 143 3.74 -6.45 -1.67
C LEU A 143 3.94 -6.37 -3.18
N ASP A 144 4.73 -5.41 -3.68
CA ASP A 144 5.02 -5.25 -5.11
C ASP A 144 5.76 -6.49 -5.64
N ARG A 145 6.74 -7.02 -4.89
CA ARG A 145 7.43 -8.27 -5.26
C ARG A 145 6.47 -9.47 -5.27
N ALA A 146 5.63 -9.62 -4.24
CA ALA A 146 4.66 -10.70 -4.17
C ALA A 146 3.59 -10.61 -5.27
N SER A 147 3.13 -9.41 -5.58
CA SER A 147 2.09 -9.17 -6.60
C SER A 147 2.58 -9.54 -7.99
N ARG A 148 3.85 -9.29 -8.34
CA ARG A 148 4.44 -9.75 -9.61
C ARG A 148 4.39 -11.27 -9.76
N GLY A 149 4.73 -12.01 -8.68
CA GLY A 149 4.62 -13.46 -8.69
C GLY A 149 3.17 -13.94 -8.80
N GLN A 150 2.23 -13.29 -8.09
CA GLN A 150 0.80 -13.57 -8.19
C GLN A 150 0.24 -13.32 -9.60
N ASP A 151 0.61 -12.21 -10.23
CA ASP A 151 0.21 -11.85 -11.59
C ASP A 151 0.75 -12.87 -12.62
N GLY A 152 1.99 -13.33 -12.45
CA GLY A 152 2.56 -14.40 -13.26
C GLY A 152 1.77 -15.71 -13.15
N ILE A 153 1.39 -16.11 -11.92
CA ILE A 153 0.52 -17.29 -11.70
C ILE A 153 -0.83 -17.11 -12.42
N LEU A 154 -1.43 -15.93 -12.27
CA LEU A 154 -2.71 -15.61 -12.90
C LEU A 154 -2.65 -15.71 -14.42
N GLN A 155 -1.55 -15.23 -15.03
CA GLN A 155 -1.36 -15.27 -16.48
C GLN A 155 -1.10 -16.68 -17.01
N LEU A 156 -0.35 -17.51 -16.26
CA LEU A 156 -0.01 -18.87 -16.68
C LEU A 156 -1.14 -19.88 -16.47
N CYS A 157 -1.87 -19.77 -15.35
CA CYS A 157 -2.78 -20.81 -14.88
C CYS A 157 -4.18 -20.31 -14.51
N GLY A 158 -4.42 -19.00 -14.56
CA GLY A 158 -5.69 -18.41 -14.14
C GLY A 158 -5.87 -18.43 -12.62
N VAL A 159 -7.13 -18.38 -12.19
CA VAL A 159 -7.52 -18.45 -10.77
C VAL A 159 -7.51 -19.92 -10.33
N CYS A 160 -6.39 -20.36 -9.77
CA CYS A 160 -6.19 -21.71 -9.23
C CYS A 160 -5.83 -21.67 -7.72
N ASP A 161 -5.59 -22.83 -7.11
CA ASP A 161 -5.27 -22.94 -5.68
C ASP A 161 -3.96 -22.22 -5.31
N GLU A 162 -2.96 -22.27 -6.19
CA GLU A 162 -1.72 -21.51 -6.03
C GLU A 162 -2.00 -20.01 -6.04
N TRP A 163 -2.85 -19.54 -6.95
CA TRP A 163 -3.25 -18.13 -6.99
C TRP A 163 -4.00 -17.70 -5.73
N HIS A 164 -4.92 -18.53 -5.22
CA HIS A 164 -5.62 -18.25 -3.97
C HIS A 164 -4.68 -18.20 -2.76
N THR A 165 -3.69 -19.09 -2.75
CA THR A 165 -2.66 -19.11 -1.69
C THR A 165 -1.80 -17.86 -1.72
N THR A 166 -1.39 -17.41 -2.91
CA THR A 166 -0.62 -16.17 -3.06
C THR A 166 -1.45 -14.92 -2.78
N GLU A 167 -2.74 -14.92 -3.14
CA GLU A 167 -3.68 -13.87 -2.77
C GLU A 167 -3.79 -13.70 -1.25
N GLN A 168 -3.81 -14.80 -0.48
CA GLN A 168 -3.82 -14.72 0.97
C GLN A 168 -2.55 -14.05 1.53
N VAL A 169 -1.39 -14.29 0.91
CA VAL A 169 -0.12 -13.65 1.27
C VAL A 169 -0.18 -12.15 0.97
N CYS A 170 -0.54 -11.77 -0.25
CA CYS A 170 -0.67 -10.37 -0.67
C CYS A 170 -1.70 -9.62 0.19
N ARG A 171 -2.80 -10.28 0.55
CA ARG A 171 -3.81 -9.74 1.46
C ARG A 171 -3.25 -9.47 2.84
N SER A 172 -2.48 -10.38 3.43
CA SER A 172 -1.82 -10.17 4.73
C SER A 172 -0.91 -8.93 4.74
N MET A 173 -0.14 -8.73 3.66
CA MET A 173 0.70 -7.53 3.48
C MET A 173 -0.16 -6.25 3.39
N ARG A 174 -1.24 -6.28 2.58
CA ARG A 174 -2.21 -5.17 2.48
C ARG A 174 -2.87 -4.84 3.81
N ASP A 175 -3.27 -5.85 4.57
CA ASP A 175 -3.87 -5.67 5.89
C ASP A 175 -2.87 -5.02 6.86
N THR A 176 -1.58 -5.38 6.75
CA THR A 176 -0.51 -4.75 7.54
C THR A 176 -0.33 -3.27 7.17
N ILE A 177 -0.33 -2.93 5.88
CA ILE A 177 -0.33 -1.53 5.42
C ILE A 177 -1.53 -0.78 5.99
N ALA A 178 -2.72 -1.34 5.87
CA ALA A 178 -3.96 -0.72 6.37
C ALA A 178 -3.91 -0.44 7.88
N MET A 179 -3.28 -1.32 8.66
CA MET A 179 -3.09 -1.13 10.09
C MET A 179 -2.16 0.04 10.43
N VAL A 180 -1.08 0.24 9.66
CA VAL A 180 -0.16 1.38 9.83
C VAL A 180 -0.78 2.67 9.32
N GLU A 181 -1.49 2.59 8.20
CA GLU A 181 -2.21 3.69 7.57
C GLU A 181 -3.33 4.25 8.46
N ASP A 182 -4.02 3.37 9.19
CA ASP A 182 -5.02 3.76 10.19
C ASP A 182 -4.41 4.69 11.27
N ILE A 183 -3.25 4.32 11.81
CA ILE A 183 -2.51 5.19 12.76
C ILE A 183 -2.18 6.53 12.10
N TYR A 184 -1.66 6.48 10.87
CA TYR A 184 -1.30 7.68 10.13
C TYR A 184 -2.49 8.64 9.92
N CYS A 185 -3.68 8.10 9.63
CA CYS A 185 -4.90 8.90 9.49
C CYS A 185 -5.27 9.64 10.78
N HIS A 186 -5.17 8.96 11.93
CA HIS A 186 -5.44 9.59 13.24
C HIS A 186 -4.40 10.66 13.57
N VAL A 187 -3.13 10.43 13.23
CA VAL A 187 -2.06 11.42 13.37
C VAL A 187 -2.32 12.68 12.55
N LEU A 188 -2.93 12.56 11.38
CA LEU A 188 -3.24 13.71 10.52
C LEU A 188 -4.44 14.53 11.01
N SER A 189 -5.40 13.90 11.69
CA SER A 189 -6.73 14.46 11.92
C SER A 189 -6.83 15.32 13.19
N ASP A 190 -6.44 14.78 14.35
CA ASP A 190 -6.90 15.33 15.65
C ASP A 190 -5.79 15.53 16.70
N GLY A 191 -4.52 15.30 16.34
CA GLY A 191 -3.36 15.47 17.24
C GLY A 191 -3.21 14.37 18.31
N ASP A 192 -2.23 14.51 19.22
CA ASP A 192 -1.83 13.41 20.14
C ASP A 192 -2.90 12.99 21.13
N ALA A 193 -3.70 13.96 21.62
CA ALA A 193 -4.69 13.69 22.65
C ALA A 193 -5.76 12.71 22.14
N GLU A 194 -6.18 12.86 20.88
CA GLU A 194 -7.14 11.95 20.26
C GLU A 194 -6.51 10.59 19.95
N LEU A 195 -5.22 10.57 19.57
CA LEU A 195 -4.45 9.32 19.39
C LEU A 195 -4.49 8.43 20.63
N ALA A 196 -4.32 9.03 21.82
CA ALA A 196 -4.39 8.33 23.10
C ALA A 196 -5.81 7.82 23.40
N VAL A 197 -6.85 8.61 23.08
CA VAL A 197 -8.25 8.23 23.24
C VAL A 197 -8.61 7.06 22.33
N VAL A 198 -8.22 7.11 21.06
CA VAL A 198 -8.43 6.03 20.08
C VAL A 198 -7.73 4.74 20.55
N HIS A 199 -6.49 4.84 21.04
CA HIS A 199 -5.78 3.69 21.58
C HIS A 199 -6.51 3.05 22.77
N LEU A 200 -6.93 3.88 23.74
CA LEU A 200 -7.61 3.44 24.97
C LEU A 200 -8.95 2.75 24.65
N LEU A 201 -9.68 3.25 23.65
CA LEU A 201 -10.98 2.73 23.24
C LEU A 201 -10.90 1.52 22.32
N LYS A 202 -9.70 0.99 22.08
CA LYS A 202 -9.44 -0.08 21.09
C LYS A 202 -9.96 0.30 19.69
N GLY A 203 -9.76 1.56 19.31
CA GLY A 203 -10.26 2.12 18.06
C GLY A 203 -9.40 1.79 16.85
N PHE A 204 -8.14 1.38 17.04
CA PHE A 204 -7.26 1.06 15.92
C PHE A 204 -7.57 -0.31 15.31
N LEU A 205 -7.34 -0.41 14.01
CA LEU A 205 -7.54 -1.62 13.22
C LEU A 205 -6.72 -2.80 13.77
N TYR A 206 -5.46 -2.57 14.14
CA TYR A 206 -4.60 -3.63 14.66
C TYR A 206 -5.08 -4.23 15.99
N GLN A 207 -5.86 -3.48 16.78
CA GLN A 207 -6.37 -3.93 18.08
C GLN A 207 -7.60 -4.83 17.94
N ASN A 208 -8.32 -4.73 16.81
CA ASN A 208 -9.50 -5.52 16.49
C ASN A 208 -9.23 -6.57 15.41
N TYR A 209 -8.00 -6.62 14.90
CA TYR A 209 -7.62 -7.60 13.91
C TYR A 209 -7.73 -8.99 14.54
N SER A 210 -8.60 -9.84 14.00
CA SER A 210 -8.58 -11.28 14.26
C SER A 210 -7.89 -11.89 13.04
N GLY A 211 -6.57 -12.03 13.09
CA GLY A 211 -5.83 -12.70 12.03
C GLY A 211 -6.37 -14.11 11.80
N PHE A 212 -6.31 -14.56 10.54
CA PHE A 212 -6.68 -15.89 10.08
C PHE A 212 -5.92 -17.01 10.80
#